data_AF-A0A3C0GV22-F1
#
_entry.id   AF-A0A3C0GV22-F1
#
_cell.length_a   1.000
_cell.length_b   1.000
_cell.length_c   1.000
_cell.angle_alpha   90.00
_cell.angle_beta   90.00
_cell.angle_gamma   90.00
#
_symmetry.space_group_name_H-M   'P 1'
#
loop_
_entity.id
_entity.type
_entity.pdbx_description
1 polymer ?
#
loop_
_entity_poly.entity_id
_entity_poly.type
_entity_poly.pdbx_seq_one_letter_code
_entity_poly.pdbx_strand_id
1 'polypeptide(L)'
;MAALKYLAGYPEALQQQVRELIDGDRLGPWLQRRYADLHSVRNDRQLYDYTQALKERYLRQSAPLAKVLYDSRLQVLKHALGTHTTVSRVQGSKLKASREIRIATVFRDAPAPFLRMIVVHEL
;
A
#
# COMPACT_ATOMS: atom_id res chain seq x y z
N MET A 1 28.27 7.51 -5.10
CA MET A 1 27.05 6.96 -5.72
C MET A 1 26.27 6.20 -4.66
N ALA A 2 25.01 6.55 -4.41
CA ALA A 2 24.18 5.83 -3.46
C ALA A 2 23.89 4.41 -3.98
N ALA A 3 24.06 3.39 -3.13
CA ALA A 3 23.69 2.03 -3.48
C ALA A 3 22.17 1.93 -3.62
N LEU A 4 21.67 1.51 -4.79
CA LEU A 4 20.25 1.30 -5.04
C LEU A 4 19.79 -0.05 -4.45
N LYS A 5 19.76 -0.13 -3.11
CA LYS A 5 19.49 -1.37 -2.35
C LYS A 5 18.25 -2.12 -2.86
N TYR A 6 17.17 -1.39 -3.16
CA TYR A 6 15.90 -1.99 -3.60
C TYR A 6 15.84 -2.32 -5.10
N LEU A 7 16.82 -1.86 -5.89
CA LEU A 7 16.86 -2.10 -7.34
C LEU A 7 18.03 -2.99 -7.77
N ALA A 8 18.80 -3.52 -6.83
CA ALA A 8 20.00 -4.32 -7.12
C ALA A 8 19.73 -5.55 -7.99
N GLY A 9 18.51 -6.12 -7.91
CA GLY A 9 18.09 -7.27 -8.71
C GLY A 9 17.57 -6.92 -10.12
N TYR A 10 17.49 -5.64 -10.49
CA TYR A 10 17.01 -5.22 -11.81
C TYR A 10 18.16 -5.04 -12.81
N PRO A 11 17.90 -5.07 -14.13
CA PRO A 11 18.93 -4.87 -15.15
C PRO A 11 19.73 -3.57 -14.96
N GLU A 12 21.02 -3.61 -15.27
CA GLU A 12 21.93 -2.47 -15.09
C GLU A 12 21.44 -1.21 -15.79
N ALA A 13 20.92 -1.33 -17.01
CA ALA A 13 20.36 -0.22 -17.77
C ALA A 13 19.24 0.53 -17.01
N LEU A 14 18.40 -0.18 -16.25
CA LEU A 14 17.37 0.45 -15.42
C LEU A 14 18.00 1.11 -14.20
N GLN A 15 18.94 0.42 -13.54
CA GLN A 15 19.64 1.00 -12.39
C GLN A 15 20.34 2.31 -12.79
N GLN A 16 20.95 2.35 -13.98
CA GLN A 16 21.65 3.52 -14.49
C GLN A 16 20.70 4.70 -14.74
N GLN A 17 19.55 4.47 -15.40
CA GLN A 17 18.53 5.50 -15.58
C GLN A 17 18.06 6.08 -14.24
N VAL A 18 17.88 5.22 -13.22
CA VAL A 18 17.47 5.68 -11.88
C VAL A 18 18.57 6.48 -11.21
N ARG A 19 19.84 6.09 -11.34
CA ARG A 19 20.97 6.86 -10.80
C ARG A 19 21.02 8.26 -11.42
N GLU A 20 20.93 8.37 -12.74
CA GLU A 20 20.93 9.65 -13.44
C GLU A 20 19.78 10.57 -12.99
N LEU A 21 18.59 10.01 -12.75
CA LEU A 21 17.46 10.76 -12.22
C LEU A 21 17.69 11.23 -10.78
N ILE A 22 18.34 10.43 -9.95
CA ILE A 22 18.65 10.79 -8.55
C ILE A 22 19.77 11.83 -8.50
N ASP A 23 20.87 11.59 -9.20
CA ASP A 23 22.04 12.46 -9.23
C ASP A 23 21.70 13.85 -9.80
N GLY A 24 20.72 13.91 -10.71
CA GLY A 24 20.18 15.16 -11.25
C GLY A 24 19.02 15.78 -10.47
N ASP A 25 18.62 15.24 -9.32
CA ASP A 25 17.44 15.66 -8.53
C ASP A 25 16.13 15.73 -9.35
N ARG A 26 16.00 14.84 -10.34
CA ARG A 26 14.89 14.79 -11.29
C ARG A 26 13.90 13.66 -11.04
N LEU A 27 14.22 12.73 -10.13
CA LEU A 27 13.36 11.58 -9.84
C LEU A 27 11.97 11.98 -9.33
N GLY A 28 11.90 12.90 -8.37
CA GLY A 28 10.63 13.40 -7.82
C GLY A 28 9.72 14.03 -8.89
N PRO A 29 10.21 15.05 -9.64
CA PRO A 29 9.46 15.65 -10.74
C PRO A 29 9.09 14.67 -11.85
N TRP A 30 9.91 13.65 -12.11
CA TRP A 30 9.58 12.60 -13.08
C TRP A 30 8.45 11.70 -12.57
N LEU A 31 8.48 11.29 -11.30
CA LEU A 31 7.42 10.48 -10.69
C LEU A 31 6.09 11.24 -10.63
N GLN A 32 6.11 12.52 -10.27
CA GLN A 32 4.91 13.37 -10.27
C GLN A 32 4.30 13.50 -11.66
N ARG A 33 5.12 13.65 -12.71
CA ARG A 33 4.64 13.69 -14.10
C ARG A 33 4.07 12.34 -14.55
N ARG A 34 4.74 11.23 -14.20
CA ARG A 34 4.30 9.88 -14.58
C ARG A 34 3.03 9.44 -13.85
N TYR A 35 2.87 9.88 -12.61
CA TYR A 35 1.75 9.53 -11.73
C TYR A 35 1.07 10.79 -11.20
N ALA A 36 0.50 11.57 -12.12
CA ALA A 36 -0.12 12.86 -11.79
C ALA A 36 -1.46 12.72 -11.04
N ASP A 37 -2.19 11.63 -11.29
CA ASP A 37 -3.54 11.46 -10.76
C ASP A 37 -3.52 11.00 -9.30
N LEU A 38 -4.08 11.83 -8.43
CA LEU A 38 -4.35 11.50 -7.04
C LEU A 38 -5.72 10.82 -6.89
N HIS A 39 -5.88 10.02 -5.84
CA HIS A 39 -7.18 9.44 -5.49
C HIS A 39 -7.97 10.33 -4.51
N SER A 40 -9.27 10.09 -4.41
CA SER A 40 -10.19 10.74 -3.46
C SER A 40 -10.36 9.98 -2.14
N VAL A 41 -9.67 8.85 -1.96
CA VAL A 41 -9.70 8.05 -0.74
C VAL A 41 -8.89 8.75 0.36
N ARG A 42 -9.57 9.46 1.27
CA ARG A 42 -8.97 10.35 2.26
C ARG A 42 -9.33 10.01 3.70
N ASN A 43 -10.11 8.97 3.97
CA ASN A 43 -10.42 8.51 5.33
C ASN A 43 -10.65 7.00 5.38
N ASP A 44 -10.73 6.44 6.59
CA ASP A 44 -10.83 4.99 6.79
C ASP A 44 -12.08 4.38 6.16
N ARG A 45 -13.21 5.10 6.17
CA ARG A 45 -14.44 4.64 5.51
C ARG A 45 -14.25 4.52 4.00
N GLN A 46 -13.72 5.56 3.36
CA GLN A 46 -13.44 5.53 1.93
C GLN A 46 -12.42 4.43 1.58
N LEU A 47 -11.42 4.20 2.43
CA LEU A 47 -10.42 3.17 2.22
C LEU A 47 -11.02 1.76 2.33
N TYR A 48 -11.94 1.57 3.28
CA TYR A 48 -12.71 0.35 3.42
C TYR A 48 -13.54 0.08 2.17
N ASP A 49 -14.33 1.06 1.73
CA ASP A 49 -15.18 0.94 0.56
C ASP A 49 -14.36 0.67 -0.71
N TYR A 50 -13.23 1.36 -0.88
CA TYR A 50 -12.29 1.17 -1.98
C TYR A 50 -11.70 -0.25 -2.02
N THR A 51 -11.24 -0.73 -0.86
CA THR A 51 -10.65 -2.08 -0.73
C THR A 51 -11.70 -3.17 -0.96
N GLN A 52 -12.91 -2.99 -0.42
CA GLN A 52 -14.01 -3.93 -0.62
C GLN A 52 -14.42 -4.02 -2.09
N ALA A 53 -14.53 -2.89 -2.80
CA ALA A 53 -14.83 -2.89 -4.23
C ALA A 53 -13.78 -3.66 -5.05
N LEU A 54 -12.48 -3.54 -4.70
CA LEU A 54 -11.41 -4.32 -5.32
C LEU A 54 -11.53 -5.81 -4.97
N LYS A 55 -11.78 -6.15 -3.70
CA LYS A 55 -11.98 -7.53 -3.25
C LYS A 55 -13.16 -8.19 -3.98
N GLU A 56 -14.29 -7.52 -4.10
CA GLU A 56 -15.48 -8.05 -4.78
C GLU A 56 -15.24 -8.25 -6.27
N ARG A 57 -14.47 -7.35 -6.89
CA ARG A 57 -14.15 -7.46 -8.31
C ARG A 57 -13.23 -8.64 -8.63
N TYR A 58 -12.22 -8.87 -7.79
CA TYR A 58 -11.12 -9.80 -8.12
C TYR A 58 -11.03 -11.05 -7.22
N LEU A 59 -11.66 -11.05 -6.04
CA LEU A 59 -11.56 -12.08 -4.98
C LEU A 59 -12.95 -12.44 -4.41
N ARG A 60 -13.89 -12.78 -5.28
CA ARG A 60 -15.31 -13.02 -4.94
C ARG A 60 -15.53 -14.04 -3.82
N GLN A 61 -14.65 -15.04 -3.68
CA GLN A 61 -14.76 -16.12 -2.69
C GLN A 61 -13.87 -15.93 -1.45
N SER A 62 -13.30 -14.74 -1.22
CA SER A 62 -12.46 -14.49 -0.04
C SER A 62 -13.28 -14.08 1.19
N ALA A 63 -12.76 -14.41 2.39
CA ALA A 63 -13.40 -14.06 3.65
C ALA A 63 -13.59 -12.53 3.79
N PRO A 64 -14.63 -12.09 4.54
CA PRO A 64 -14.91 -10.66 4.69
C PRO A 64 -13.78 -9.95 5.45
N LEU A 65 -13.51 -8.71 5.05
CA LEU A 65 -12.63 -7.81 5.78
C LEU A 65 -13.43 -7.18 6.92
N ALA A 66 -12.94 -7.37 8.15
CA ALA A 66 -13.55 -6.77 9.32
C ALA A 66 -13.13 -5.32 9.50
N LYS A 67 -11.90 -4.99 9.07
CA LYS A 67 -11.36 -3.63 9.22
C LYS A 67 -10.36 -3.31 8.11
N VAL A 68 -10.43 -2.10 7.59
CA VAL A 68 -9.42 -1.50 6.72
C VAL A 68 -9.24 -0.06 7.18
N LEU A 69 -8.01 0.37 7.47
CA LEU A 69 -7.75 1.70 8.04
C LEU A 69 -6.37 2.24 7.66
N TYR A 70 -6.22 3.56 7.74
CA TYR A 70 -4.91 4.19 7.68
C TYR A 70 -4.21 4.17 9.05
N ASP A 71 -2.93 3.83 9.08
CA ASP A 71 -2.14 3.74 10.31
C ASP A 71 -0.86 4.57 10.18
N SER A 72 -0.76 5.66 10.96
CA SER A 72 0.40 6.56 10.96
C SER A 72 1.65 5.95 11.59
N ARG A 73 1.50 4.88 12.37
CA ARG A 73 2.60 4.22 13.07
C ARG A 73 3.22 3.08 12.26
N LEU A 74 2.60 2.68 11.15
CA LEU A 74 3.01 1.51 10.38
C LEU A 74 4.43 1.67 9.80
N GLN A 75 4.69 2.81 9.15
CA GLN A 75 5.99 3.08 8.53
C GLN A 75 7.09 3.30 9.58
N VAL A 76 6.74 3.97 10.69
CA VAL A 76 7.69 4.36 11.75
C VAL A 76 8.07 3.17 12.64
N LEU A 77 7.11 2.34 13.03
CA LEU A 77 7.33 1.27 14.01
C LEU A 77 7.55 -0.11 13.40
N LYS A 78 6.97 -0.38 12.23
CA LYS A 78 6.98 -1.73 11.62
C LYS A 78 7.79 -1.81 10.33
N HIS A 79 8.37 -0.69 9.87
CA HIS A 79 9.03 -0.59 8.56
C HIS A 79 8.19 -1.18 7.41
N ALA A 80 6.85 -1.09 7.54
CA ALA A 80 5.89 -1.67 6.61
C ALA A 80 5.01 -0.58 6.00
N LEU A 81 4.60 -0.80 4.74
CA LEU A 81 3.76 0.11 3.96
C LEU A 81 2.28 -0.29 3.99
N GLY A 82 2.01 -1.58 4.17
CA GLY A 82 0.71 -2.15 4.47
C GLY A 82 0.90 -3.41 5.33
N THR A 83 -0.17 -3.85 5.97
CA THR A 83 -0.22 -5.16 6.65
C THR A 83 -1.60 -5.77 6.58
N HIS A 84 -1.68 -7.07 6.32
CA HIS A 84 -2.86 -7.91 6.47
C HIS A 84 -2.66 -8.87 7.65
N THR A 85 -3.55 -8.78 8.63
CA THR A 85 -3.48 -9.60 9.85
C THR A 85 -4.80 -10.30 10.12
N THR A 86 -4.73 -11.50 10.72
CA THR A 86 -5.90 -12.21 11.24
C THR A 86 -5.91 -12.10 12.76
N VAL A 87 -6.97 -11.54 13.31
CA VAL A 87 -7.19 -11.37 14.76
C VAL A 87 -8.28 -12.33 15.19
N SER A 88 -7.99 -13.21 16.14
CA SER A 88 -8.97 -14.11 16.76
C SER A 88 -9.46 -13.53 18.08
N ARG A 89 -10.79 -13.40 18.23
CA ARG A 89 -11.43 -12.93 19.47
C ARG A 89 -12.38 -13.98 20.01
N VAL A 90 -12.49 -14.08 21.33
CA VAL A 90 -13.48 -14.94 21.99
C VAL A 90 -14.87 -14.30 21.86
N GLN A 91 -15.83 -15.05 21.35
CA GLN A 91 -17.24 -14.68 21.27
C GLN A 91 -18.07 -15.81 21.88
N GLY A 92 -18.47 -15.64 23.15
CA GLY A 92 -19.09 -16.72 23.93
C GLY A 92 -18.12 -17.89 24.12
N SER A 93 -18.52 -19.10 23.75
CA SER A 93 -17.69 -20.31 23.81
C SER A 93 -16.85 -20.56 22.54
N LYS A 94 -16.90 -19.67 21.53
CA LYS A 94 -16.22 -19.86 20.24
C LYS A 94 -15.19 -18.77 19.97
N LEU A 95 -14.15 -19.10 19.20
CA LEU A 95 -13.21 -18.13 18.64
C LEU A 95 -13.72 -17.65 17.28
N LYS A 96 -13.80 -16.33 17.10
CA LYS A 96 -14.10 -15.69 15.83
C LYS A 96 -12.85 -15.02 15.29
N ALA A 97 -12.39 -15.47 14.13
CA ALA A 97 -11.30 -14.84 13.40
C ALA A 97 -11.83 -13.69 12.54
N SER A 98 -11.11 -12.58 12.50
CA SER A 98 -11.40 -11.39 11.70
C SER A 98 -10.15 -10.92 10.98
N ARG A 99 -10.29 -10.53 9.71
CA ARG A 99 -9.19 -10.00 8.90
C ARG A 99 -9.15 -8.47 8.99
N GLU A 100 -7.98 -7.93 9.32
CA GLU A 100 -7.71 -6.50 9.38
C GLU A 100 -6.59 -6.14 8.40
N ILE A 101 -6.84 -5.14 7.55
CA ILE A 101 -5.84 -4.50 6.71
C ILE A 101 -5.51 -3.12 7.27
N ARG A 102 -4.22 -2.76 7.29
CA ARG A 102 -3.74 -1.44 7.66
C ARG A 102 -2.83 -0.91 6.57
N ILE A 103 -3.02 0.33 6.17
CA ILE A 103 -2.23 0.99 5.14
C ILE A 103 -1.52 2.20 5.76
N ALA A 104 -0.25 2.42 5.46
CA ALA A 104 0.47 3.59 5.96
C ALA A 104 -0.20 4.90 5.48
N THR A 105 -0.23 5.92 6.35
CA THR A 105 -0.90 7.19 6.05
C THR A 105 -0.32 7.94 4.84
N VAL A 106 0.92 7.66 4.46
CA VAL A 106 1.54 8.24 3.24
C VAL A 106 0.73 7.96 1.97
N PHE A 107 0.02 6.83 1.92
CA PHE A 107 -0.88 6.49 0.80
C PHE A 107 -2.20 7.26 0.81
N ARG A 108 -2.39 8.24 1.70
CA ARG A 108 -3.51 9.19 1.60
C ARG A 108 -3.26 10.23 0.51
N ASP A 109 -1.99 10.59 0.33
CA ASP A 109 -1.55 11.66 -0.56
C ASP A 109 -0.71 11.12 -1.74
N ALA A 110 -0.59 9.80 -1.82
CA ALA A 110 0.10 9.13 -2.92
C ALA A 110 -0.75 9.15 -4.20
N PRO A 111 -0.13 8.98 -5.38
CA PRO A 111 -0.86 8.77 -6.62
C PRO A 111 -1.80 7.56 -6.55
N ALA A 112 -2.91 7.63 -7.28
CA ALA A 112 -3.93 6.58 -7.34
C ALA A 112 -3.35 5.17 -7.63
N PRO A 113 -2.38 5.00 -8.55
CA PRO A 113 -1.76 3.71 -8.79
C PRO A 113 -1.02 3.14 -7.58
N PHE A 114 -0.48 3.98 -6.70
CA PHE A 114 0.29 3.53 -5.53
C PHE A 114 -0.63 3.05 -4.42
N LEU A 115 -1.74 3.76 -4.18
CA LEU A 115 -2.79 3.26 -3.29
C LEU A 115 -3.33 1.92 -3.80
N ARG A 116 -3.62 1.83 -5.11
CA ARG A 116 -4.09 0.57 -5.71
C ARG A 116 -3.09 -0.55 -5.51
N MET A 117 -1.81 -0.30 -5.79
CA MET A 117 -0.73 -1.27 -5.64
C MET A 117 -0.69 -1.83 -4.22
N ILE A 118 -0.66 -0.96 -3.19
CA ILE A 118 -0.53 -1.46 -1.82
C ILE A 118 -1.80 -2.17 -1.36
N VAL A 119 -2.99 -1.68 -1.71
CA VAL A 119 -4.25 -2.35 -1.36
C VAL A 119 -4.34 -3.73 -2.01
N VAL A 120 -3.96 -3.85 -3.29
CA VAL A 120 -3.92 -5.15 -3.98
C VAL A 120 -2.88 -6.09 -3.37
N HIS A 121 -1.74 -5.57 -2.89
CA HIS A 121 -0.73 -6.39 -2.21
C HIS A 121 -1.25 -6.96 -0.88
N GLU A 122 -2.03 -6.18 -0.12
CA GLU A 122 -2.58 -6.63 1.16
C GLU A 122 -3.81 -7.54 1.03
N LEU A 123 -4.56 -7.44 -0.08
CA LEU A 123 -5.75 -8.25 -0.35
C LEU A 123 -5.40 -9.71 -0.67
#